data_AF-A0A959GBX7-F1
#
_entry.id   AF-A0A959GBX7-F1
#
_cell.length_a   1.000
_cell.length_b   1.000
_cell.length_c   1.000
_cell.angle_alpha   90.00
_cell.angle_beta   90.00
_cell.angle_gamma   90.00
#
_symmetry.space_group_name_H-M   'P 1'
#
loop_
_entity.id
_entity.type
_entity.pdbx_description
1 polymer ?
#
loop_
_entity_poly.entity_id
_entity_poly.type
_entity_poly.pdbx_seq_one_letter_code
_entity_poly.pdbx_strand_id
1 'polypeptide(L)'
;GKLHPDEEQAVQTAAGIRVNGATNCTIRENYVAGPGPDKLFFVGLDVLDGSGSVFDCNTFTELGTGAEFEGSCIGSTVSTNVFEPGTLGLGRGLVYRNSLVIGQQSHEGNLWEVNTGLPNDGYGEVAAVNFEDNFNLLSLNRYIVNDDAPSIYPASFDFPNFPPASQQVAEEEWFRVDEEGIGDTCLQNGGMEPIEVKDIHLKTARSEQLDDDYPGSMLWLAQLQLYRELDLEEWPASEVLDSFYLANDTTLLSAFYQLEKGRDSLYKLSPVETAQLQQWGEALDSLIGFILEKDSLIAAGVTGLENARDSLLDDAASLCISMDSLENTVLQARISFAGTLLAANSTLGDTAVYQTNEKLASKLFLNTIAQGGSTFDAQQVESLLSIASQCPLSGGRAVHYARSLYQLVADSTFVD
;
A
#
# COMPACT_ATOMS: atom_id res chain seq x y z
N GLY A 1 8.10 41.12 -17.84
CA GLY A 1 7.32 42.26 -17.33
C GLY A 1 5.85 41.90 -17.42
N LYS A 2 5.20 41.87 -16.25
CA LYS A 2 3.83 41.40 -15.96
C LYS A 2 3.68 39.87 -15.91
N LEU A 3 4.08 39.34 -14.75
CA LEU A 3 3.46 38.16 -14.13
C LEU A 3 2.00 38.52 -13.79
N HIS A 4 1.07 37.64 -14.13
CA HIS A 4 -0.31 37.70 -13.68
C HIS A 4 -0.39 37.00 -12.31
N PRO A 5 -1.03 37.58 -11.30
CA PRO A 5 -1.29 36.90 -10.04
C PRO A 5 -2.53 36.04 -10.26
N ASP A 6 -2.32 34.74 -10.36
CA ASP A 6 -3.23 33.63 -10.02
C ASP A 6 -2.46 32.33 -10.30
N GLU A 7 -1.20 32.26 -9.82
CA GLU A 7 -0.63 30.96 -9.46
C GLU A 7 -1.45 30.50 -8.26
N GLU A 8 -2.55 29.84 -8.56
CA GLU A 8 -3.15 28.83 -7.69
C GLU A 8 -2.03 27.82 -7.44
N GLN A 9 -1.23 28.09 -6.41
CA GLN A 9 -0.49 27.03 -5.73
C GLN A 9 -1.57 26.03 -5.37
N ALA A 10 -1.63 24.92 -6.12
CA ALA A 10 -2.35 23.74 -5.70
C ALA A 10 -1.96 23.53 -4.24
N VAL A 11 -2.89 23.78 -3.32
CA VAL A 11 -2.66 23.52 -1.91
C VAL A 11 -2.54 22.02 -1.85
N GLN A 12 -1.30 21.53 -1.84
CA GLN A 12 -1.00 20.13 -1.74
C GLN A 12 -1.70 19.64 -0.47
N THR A 13 -2.72 18.80 -0.62
CA THR A 13 -3.38 18.16 0.52
C THR A 13 -2.30 17.41 1.28
N ALA A 14 -2.10 17.82 2.53
CA ALA A 14 -1.08 17.24 3.39
C ALA A 14 -1.68 15.98 4.00
N ALA A 15 -1.13 14.82 3.66
CA ALA A 15 -1.52 13.54 4.21
C ALA A 15 -0.61 13.18 5.40
N GLY A 16 -1.19 12.62 6.47
CA GLY A 16 -0.43 12.02 7.57
C GLY A 16 0.29 10.75 7.11
N ILE A 17 -0.47 9.84 6.49
CA ILE A 17 0.00 8.61 5.86
C ILE A 17 -0.50 8.61 4.42
N ARG A 18 0.40 8.35 3.46
CA ARG A 18 0.06 8.24 2.02
C ARG A 18 0.49 6.89 1.47
N VAL A 19 -0.43 6.21 0.78
CA VAL A 19 -0.25 4.88 0.17
C VAL A 19 -0.62 4.97 -1.30
N ASN A 20 0.38 5.16 -2.18
CA ASN A 20 0.16 5.34 -3.61
C ASN A 20 0.78 4.19 -4.42
N GLY A 21 -0.06 3.41 -5.09
CA GLY A 21 0.34 2.27 -5.92
C GLY A 21 1.02 1.13 -5.16
N ALA A 22 0.87 1.11 -3.83
CA ALA A 22 1.45 0.10 -2.97
C ALA A 22 0.39 -0.96 -2.66
N THR A 23 0.75 -2.23 -2.83
CA THR A 23 -0.16 -3.37 -2.64
C THR A 23 0.25 -4.19 -1.43
N ASN A 24 -0.71 -4.86 -0.79
CA ASN A 24 -0.46 -5.77 0.33
C ASN A 24 0.28 -5.10 1.49
N CYS A 25 -0.05 -3.83 1.76
CA CYS A 25 0.48 -3.11 2.92
C CYS A 25 -0.38 -3.40 4.15
N THR A 26 0.22 -3.32 5.34
CA THR A 26 -0.53 -3.29 6.59
C THR A 26 -0.25 -1.96 7.29
N ILE A 27 -1.27 -1.13 7.40
CA ILE A 27 -1.26 0.12 8.15
C ILE A 27 -2.13 -0.09 9.38
N ARG A 28 -1.49 -0.31 10.52
CA ARG A 28 -2.21 -0.66 11.75
C ARG A 28 -1.71 0.05 12.99
N GLU A 29 -2.62 0.23 13.95
CA GLU A 29 -2.32 0.74 15.29
C GLU A 29 -1.69 2.15 15.26
N ASN A 30 -2.02 2.97 14.27
CA ASN A 30 -1.52 4.34 14.16
C ASN A 30 -2.48 5.35 14.82
N TYR A 31 -1.91 6.37 15.45
CA TYR A 31 -2.63 7.57 15.88
C TYR A 31 -2.21 8.75 15.00
N VAL A 32 -3.13 9.23 14.16
CA VAL A 32 -2.88 10.31 13.20
C VAL A 32 -3.72 11.51 13.58
N ALA A 33 -3.04 12.58 14.01
CA ALA A 33 -3.67 13.82 14.44
C ALA A 33 -3.29 14.99 13.52
N GLY A 34 -4.27 15.81 13.16
CA GLY A 34 -4.02 17.07 12.45
C GLY A 34 -3.48 18.17 13.37
N PRO A 35 -2.96 19.29 12.81
CA PRO A 35 -2.41 20.39 13.60
C PRO A 35 -3.48 21.29 14.26
N GLY A 36 -4.73 20.82 14.36
CA GLY A 36 -5.87 21.55 14.87
C GLY A 36 -6.91 21.92 13.80
N PRO A 37 -8.05 22.47 14.25
CA PRO A 37 -9.32 22.37 13.55
C PRO A 37 -9.54 23.34 12.38
N ASP A 38 -8.60 24.26 12.13
CA ASP A 38 -8.69 25.28 11.06
C ASP A 38 -8.18 24.78 9.69
N LYS A 39 -7.77 23.51 9.56
CA LYS A 39 -7.12 23.03 8.34
C LYS A 39 -7.87 21.87 7.69
N LEU A 40 -8.94 22.23 6.98
CA LEU A 40 -9.76 21.38 6.11
C LEU A 40 -8.97 20.56 5.06
N PHE A 41 -7.71 20.89 4.81
CA PHE A 41 -6.88 20.29 3.76
C PHE A 41 -5.98 19.13 4.22
N PHE A 42 -6.09 18.70 5.48
CA PHE A 42 -5.29 17.60 6.02
C PHE A 42 -6.07 16.29 5.98
N VAL A 43 -5.47 15.29 5.34
CA VAL A 43 -5.98 13.93 5.26
C VAL A 43 -5.18 13.06 6.23
N GLY A 44 -5.83 12.24 7.05
CA GLY A 44 -5.13 11.31 7.94
C GLY A 44 -4.44 10.20 7.16
N LEU A 45 -5.23 9.46 6.41
CA LEU A 45 -4.81 8.37 5.52
C LEU A 45 -5.29 8.66 4.09
N ASP A 46 -4.36 8.73 3.14
CA ASP A 46 -4.61 9.00 1.72
C ASP A 46 -4.16 7.79 0.90
N VAL A 47 -5.09 7.08 0.26
CA VAL A 47 -4.84 5.83 -0.44
C VAL A 47 -5.26 5.94 -1.90
N LEU A 48 -4.30 5.75 -2.81
CA LEU A 48 -4.54 5.68 -4.25
C LEU A 48 -3.93 4.40 -4.80
N ASP A 49 -4.75 3.55 -5.44
CA ASP A 49 -4.32 2.25 -5.97
C ASP A 49 -3.68 1.32 -4.90
N GLY A 50 -4.35 1.19 -3.75
CA GLY A 50 -3.86 0.49 -2.56
C GLY A 50 -4.25 -0.98 -2.41
N SER A 51 -4.43 -1.74 -3.49
CA SER A 51 -4.98 -3.11 -3.48
C SER A 51 -4.38 -4.09 -2.46
N GLY A 52 -5.23 -4.99 -1.94
CA GLY A 52 -4.84 -6.07 -1.01
C GLY A 52 -4.30 -5.59 0.34
N SER A 53 -4.50 -4.31 0.69
CA SER A 53 -3.93 -3.71 1.90
C SER A 53 -4.90 -3.74 3.07
N VAL A 54 -4.36 -3.82 4.28
CA VAL A 54 -5.12 -3.82 5.54
C VAL A 54 -4.90 -2.48 6.24
N PHE A 55 -6.00 -1.75 6.47
CA PHE A 55 -6.05 -0.50 7.21
C PHE A 55 -6.86 -0.74 8.49
N ASP A 56 -6.17 -1.14 9.56
CA ASP A 56 -6.80 -1.69 10.77
C ASP A 56 -6.42 -0.92 12.03
N CYS A 57 -7.31 -0.78 13.02
CA CYS A 57 -6.95 -0.22 14.33
C CYS A 57 -6.35 1.21 14.32
N ASN A 58 -6.61 2.03 13.31
CA ASN A 58 -6.06 3.39 13.27
C ASN A 58 -7.03 4.40 13.89
N THR A 59 -6.51 5.45 14.52
CA THR A 59 -7.29 6.57 15.04
C THR A 59 -6.94 7.84 14.27
N PHE A 60 -7.96 8.51 13.74
CA PHE A 60 -7.84 9.73 12.96
C PHE A 60 -8.58 10.87 13.68
N THR A 61 -7.87 11.92 14.09
CA THR A 61 -8.46 13.00 14.90
C THR A 61 -7.93 14.39 14.52
N GLU A 62 -8.72 15.43 14.75
CA GLU A 62 -8.38 16.82 14.42
C GLU A 62 -7.96 17.05 12.94
N LEU A 63 -8.52 16.28 12.02
CA LEU A 63 -8.22 16.33 10.57
C LEU A 63 -9.38 16.92 9.75
N GLY A 64 -9.07 17.37 8.53
CA GLY A 64 -10.09 17.73 7.54
C GLY A 64 -10.77 16.49 6.94
N THR A 65 -10.00 15.41 6.75
CA THR A 65 -10.50 14.09 6.34
C THR A 65 -9.75 13.01 7.11
N GLY A 66 -10.46 12.06 7.71
CA GLY A 66 -9.86 10.93 8.41
C GLY A 66 -9.12 10.00 7.45
N ALA A 67 -9.87 9.33 6.57
CA ALA A 67 -9.32 8.50 5.51
C ALA A 67 -9.97 8.81 4.14
N GLU A 68 -9.16 8.77 3.09
CA GLU A 68 -9.56 8.97 1.70
C GLU A 68 -9.03 7.83 0.83
N PHE A 69 -9.88 7.33 -0.09
CA PHE A 69 -9.55 6.22 -0.99
C PHE A 69 -9.95 6.54 -2.44
N GLU A 70 -9.06 6.19 -3.37
CA GLU A 70 -9.24 6.35 -4.83
C GLU A 70 -8.61 5.20 -5.62
N GLY A 71 -9.13 4.95 -6.83
CA GLY A 71 -8.57 3.99 -7.76
C GLY A 71 -8.76 2.53 -7.34
N SER A 72 -7.83 1.66 -7.75
CA SER A 72 -7.94 0.23 -7.48
C SER A 72 -7.45 -0.11 -6.07
N CYS A 73 -8.38 -0.25 -5.14
CA CYS A 73 -8.14 -0.73 -3.78
C CYS A 73 -8.71 -2.15 -3.55
N ILE A 74 -8.91 -2.91 -4.63
CA ILE A 74 -9.54 -4.24 -4.56
C ILE A 74 -8.79 -5.16 -3.62
N GLY A 75 -9.54 -5.92 -2.83
CA GLY A 75 -9.00 -6.85 -1.84
C GLY A 75 -8.50 -6.18 -0.57
N SER A 76 -8.62 -4.86 -0.46
CA SER A 76 -8.26 -4.13 0.75
C SER A 76 -9.38 -4.13 1.78
N THR A 77 -8.99 -4.08 3.04
CA THR A 77 -9.89 -4.05 4.20
C THR A 77 -9.66 -2.78 5.00
N VAL A 78 -10.75 -2.09 5.32
CA VAL A 78 -10.79 -0.92 6.19
C VAL A 78 -11.55 -1.31 7.45
N SER A 79 -10.85 -1.68 8.51
CA SER A 79 -11.42 -2.29 9.71
C SER A 79 -11.01 -1.58 10.99
N THR A 80 -11.90 -1.58 11.97
CA THR A 80 -11.68 -1.15 13.35
C THR A 80 -11.05 0.24 13.54
N ASN A 81 -11.13 1.09 12.51
CA ASN A 81 -10.59 2.44 12.56
C ASN A 81 -11.56 3.34 13.33
N VAL A 82 -11.01 4.33 14.03
CA VAL A 82 -11.75 5.34 14.77
C VAL A 82 -11.61 6.68 14.06
N PHE A 83 -12.72 7.21 13.57
CA PHE A 83 -12.82 8.56 13.04
C PHE A 83 -13.32 9.47 14.16
N GLU A 84 -12.45 10.36 14.63
CA GLU A 84 -12.79 11.35 15.65
C GLU A 84 -13.02 12.73 15.01
N PRO A 85 -14.18 13.36 15.25
CA PRO A 85 -14.44 14.69 14.76
C PRO A 85 -13.54 15.72 15.44
N GLY A 86 -12.98 16.65 14.65
CA GLY A 86 -12.21 17.76 15.19
C GLY A 86 -13.03 18.70 16.08
N THR A 87 -12.36 19.48 16.93
CA THR A 87 -12.99 20.33 17.96
C THR A 87 -13.85 21.49 17.44
N LEU A 88 -13.75 21.87 16.16
CA LEU A 88 -14.67 22.83 15.52
C LEU A 88 -15.78 22.17 14.72
N GLY A 89 -15.70 20.85 14.60
CA GLY A 89 -16.54 20.02 13.78
C GLY A 89 -16.66 20.54 12.37
N LEU A 90 -15.56 20.47 11.61
CA LEU A 90 -15.47 20.90 10.22
C LEU A 90 -14.95 19.78 9.28
N GLY A 91 -14.57 18.63 9.83
CA GLY A 91 -13.95 17.53 9.09
C GLY A 91 -14.94 16.46 8.60
N ARG A 92 -14.41 15.52 7.82
CA ARG A 92 -15.07 14.29 7.33
C ARG A 92 -14.33 13.07 7.89
N GLY A 93 -15.05 12.00 8.20
CA GLY A 93 -14.44 10.74 8.65
C GLY A 93 -13.85 9.96 7.47
N LEU A 94 -14.72 9.55 6.55
CA LEU A 94 -14.38 8.70 5.40
C LEU A 94 -14.75 9.37 4.07
N VAL A 95 -13.84 9.33 3.09
CA VAL A 95 -14.07 9.86 1.75
C VAL A 95 -13.70 8.83 0.69
N TYR A 96 -14.66 8.45 -0.15
CA TYR A 96 -14.44 7.64 -1.36
C TYR A 96 -14.52 8.55 -2.59
N ARG A 97 -13.43 8.65 -3.34
CA ARG A 97 -13.35 9.41 -4.61
C ARG A 97 -14.00 8.64 -5.76
N ASN A 98 -14.18 9.31 -6.90
CA ASN A 98 -14.59 8.65 -8.14
C ASN A 98 -13.60 7.56 -8.53
N SER A 99 -14.08 6.55 -9.24
CA SER A 99 -13.26 5.45 -9.75
C SER A 99 -12.64 4.59 -8.66
N LEU A 100 -13.20 4.61 -7.44
CA LEU A 100 -12.78 3.70 -6.40
C LEU A 100 -13.39 2.33 -6.64
N VAL A 101 -12.57 1.29 -6.54
CA VAL A 101 -13.06 -0.07 -6.33
C VAL A 101 -12.28 -0.69 -5.19
N ILE A 102 -12.91 -0.86 -4.04
CA ILE A 102 -12.30 -1.46 -2.84
C ILE A 102 -12.87 -2.84 -2.50
N GLY A 103 -14.14 -3.07 -2.86
CA GLY A 103 -14.86 -4.29 -2.49
C GLY A 103 -15.70 -4.08 -1.23
N GLN A 104 -16.69 -4.95 -1.04
CA GLN A 104 -17.58 -4.90 0.11
C GLN A 104 -16.79 -5.01 1.42
N GLN A 105 -17.16 -4.20 2.41
CA GLN A 105 -16.60 -4.15 3.74
C GLN A 105 -17.65 -4.72 4.71
N SER A 106 -17.44 -5.92 5.25
CA SER A 106 -18.47 -6.66 6.01
C SER A 106 -18.11 -6.72 7.49
N HIS A 107 -18.91 -6.07 8.34
CA HIS A 107 -18.76 -6.08 9.79
C HIS A 107 -17.37 -5.65 10.31
N GLU A 108 -16.70 -4.80 9.54
CA GLU A 108 -15.30 -4.43 9.78
C GLU A 108 -15.10 -3.57 11.05
N GLY A 109 -16.16 -3.17 11.76
CA GLY A 109 -16.03 -2.58 13.10
C GLY A 109 -15.46 -1.15 13.17
N ASN A 110 -15.47 -0.39 12.07
CA ASN A 110 -15.07 1.02 12.12
C ASN A 110 -16.03 1.83 13.01
N LEU A 111 -15.49 2.87 13.66
CA LEU A 111 -16.22 3.73 14.57
C LEU A 111 -16.19 5.18 14.11
N TRP A 112 -17.34 5.84 14.17
CA TRP A 112 -17.49 7.28 13.98
C TRP A 112 -17.82 7.92 15.32
N GLU A 113 -16.81 8.49 15.99
CA GLU A 113 -17.10 9.16 17.27
C GLU A 113 -17.98 10.38 17.04
N VAL A 114 -18.85 10.66 18.01
CA VAL A 114 -19.77 11.78 17.98
C VAL A 114 -19.38 12.82 19.02
N ASN A 115 -19.26 14.07 18.60
CA ASN A 115 -19.15 15.22 19.49
C ASN A 115 -20.50 15.93 19.57
N THR A 116 -21.37 15.45 20.46
CA THR A 116 -22.71 15.99 20.71
C THR A 116 -22.73 17.46 21.18
N GLY A 117 -21.57 18.03 21.50
CA GLY A 117 -21.42 19.46 21.82
C GLY A 117 -21.32 20.38 20.59
N LEU A 118 -21.26 19.81 19.38
CA LEU A 118 -21.09 20.52 18.11
C LEU A 118 -22.24 20.20 17.13
N PRO A 119 -22.50 21.07 16.13
CA PRO A 119 -23.43 20.74 15.03
C PRO A 119 -23.01 19.46 14.31
N ASN A 120 -23.97 18.73 13.73
CA ASN A 120 -23.75 17.53 12.92
C ASN A 120 -22.86 16.48 13.62
N ASP A 121 -23.04 16.34 14.94
CA ASP A 121 -22.29 15.42 15.80
C ASP A 121 -20.76 15.60 15.72
N GLY A 122 -20.30 16.81 15.39
CA GLY A 122 -18.88 17.14 15.27
C GLY A 122 -18.28 16.93 13.88
N TYR A 123 -19.04 16.47 12.87
CA TYR A 123 -18.56 16.48 11.49
C TYR A 123 -19.02 17.75 10.80
N GLY A 124 -18.17 18.42 10.02
CA GLY A 124 -18.51 19.72 9.42
C GLY A 124 -19.79 19.73 8.65
N GLU A 125 -19.74 18.99 7.56
CA GLU A 125 -20.85 18.83 6.66
C GLU A 125 -21.43 17.42 6.80
N VAL A 126 -20.55 16.40 6.77
CA VAL A 126 -20.95 14.98 6.76
C VAL A 126 -19.85 14.06 7.30
N ALA A 127 -20.25 12.94 7.89
CA ALA A 127 -19.33 11.95 8.45
C ALA A 127 -18.68 11.05 7.38
N ALA A 128 -19.41 10.72 6.32
CA ALA A 128 -18.92 9.93 5.20
C ALA A 128 -19.33 10.54 3.85
N VAL A 129 -18.43 10.53 2.87
CA VAL A 129 -18.70 11.06 1.51
C VAL A 129 -18.33 10.01 0.47
N ASN A 130 -19.21 9.81 -0.50
CA ASN A 130 -18.91 9.02 -1.68
C ASN A 130 -19.16 9.85 -2.94
N PHE A 131 -18.12 10.06 -3.73
CA PHE A 131 -18.21 10.82 -4.97
C PHE A 131 -18.69 9.99 -6.17
N GLU A 132 -18.83 8.67 -6.06
CA GLU A 132 -19.39 7.85 -7.15
C GLU A 132 -20.72 8.41 -7.67
N ASP A 133 -20.96 8.26 -8.97
CA ASP A 133 -22.21 8.66 -9.64
C ASP A 133 -22.99 7.48 -10.22
N ASN A 134 -22.47 6.26 -9.97
CA ASN A 134 -22.99 5.01 -10.50
C ASN A 134 -23.31 4.01 -9.38
N PHE A 135 -24.58 3.58 -9.32
CA PHE A 135 -25.04 2.59 -8.36
C PHE A 135 -24.30 1.24 -8.43
N ASN A 136 -23.82 0.85 -9.61
CA ASN A 136 -23.06 -0.40 -9.77
C ASN A 136 -21.72 -0.32 -9.04
N LEU A 137 -20.96 0.77 -9.19
CA LEU A 137 -19.70 0.99 -8.47
C LEU A 137 -19.96 1.22 -6.98
N LEU A 138 -20.99 1.99 -6.63
CA LEU A 138 -21.38 2.21 -5.24
C LEU A 138 -21.64 0.88 -4.51
N SER A 139 -22.35 -0.05 -5.15
CA SER A 139 -22.64 -1.37 -4.58
C SER A 139 -21.39 -2.24 -4.37
N LEU A 140 -20.34 -2.03 -5.16
CA LEU A 140 -19.05 -2.73 -5.00
C LEU A 140 -18.24 -2.20 -3.81
N ASN A 141 -18.52 -0.97 -3.35
CA ASN A 141 -17.80 -0.29 -2.27
C ASN A 141 -18.62 -0.22 -0.97
N ARG A 142 -19.65 -1.07 -0.85
CA ARG A 142 -20.61 -1.08 0.25
C ARG A 142 -20.00 -1.50 1.58
N TYR A 143 -20.45 -0.88 2.65
CA TYR A 143 -20.36 -1.37 4.02
C TYR A 143 -21.61 -2.16 4.43
N ILE A 144 -21.41 -3.35 4.99
CA ILE A 144 -22.40 -4.07 5.78
C ILE A 144 -22.01 -3.88 7.25
N VAL A 145 -22.87 -3.23 8.03
CA VAL A 145 -22.59 -2.85 9.43
C VAL A 145 -23.58 -3.51 10.38
N ASN A 146 -23.18 -3.68 11.64
CA ASN A 146 -23.90 -4.48 12.62
C ASN A 146 -25.14 -3.79 13.21
N ASP A 147 -25.17 -2.46 13.20
CA ASP A 147 -26.23 -1.66 13.82
C ASP A 147 -26.23 -0.26 13.18
N ASP A 148 -27.32 0.49 13.34
CA ASP A 148 -27.44 1.91 12.96
C ASP A 148 -27.05 2.87 14.11
N ALA A 149 -26.48 2.35 15.19
CA ALA A 149 -26.01 3.14 16.31
C ALA A 149 -24.99 4.21 15.87
N PRO A 150 -25.09 5.48 16.35
CA PRO A 150 -24.28 6.61 15.86
C PRO A 150 -22.77 6.47 15.94
N SER A 151 -22.26 5.49 16.69
CA SER A 151 -20.82 5.21 16.78
C SER A 151 -20.33 4.13 15.81
N ILE A 152 -21.22 3.33 15.24
CA ILE A 152 -20.92 2.20 14.33
C ILE A 152 -21.39 2.54 12.90
N TYR A 153 -22.38 3.40 12.80
CA TYR A 153 -22.97 3.90 11.58
C TYR A 153 -22.67 5.41 11.46
N PRO A 154 -22.16 5.91 10.31
CA PRO A 154 -21.90 7.34 10.15
C PRO A 154 -23.17 8.16 10.39
N ALA A 155 -23.07 9.23 11.18
CA ALA A 155 -24.23 10.08 11.50
C ALA A 155 -24.82 10.83 10.29
N SER A 156 -24.08 10.92 9.18
CA SER A 156 -24.49 11.61 7.96
C SER A 156 -23.66 11.22 6.73
N PHE A 157 -24.30 11.27 5.56
CA PHE A 157 -23.70 10.95 4.26
C PHE A 157 -23.86 12.10 3.28
N ASP A 158 -22.91 12.22 2.35
CA ASP A 158 -23.09 13.01 1.13
C ASP A 158 -22.72 12.21 -0.11
N PHE A 159 -23.46 12.47 -1.18
CA PHE A 159 -23.30 11.88 -2.50
C PHE A 159 -23.31 13.00 -3.55
N PRO A 160 -22.21 13.76 -3.69
CA PRO A 160 -22.19 15.00 -4.45
C PRO A 160 -22.58 14.85 -5.93
N ASN A 161 -22.29 13.69 -6.51
CA ASN A 161 -22.52 13.43 -7.93
C ASN A 161 -23.86 12.71 -8.22
N PHE A 162 -24.60 12.27 -7.19
CA PHE A 162 -25.96 11.77 -7.35
C PHE A 162 -26.97 12.91 -7.33
N PRO A 163 -28.04 12.86 -8.16
CA PRO A 163 -29.10 13.86 -8.10
C PRO A 163 -29.84 13.78 -6.75
N PRO A 164 -30.40 14.89 -6.22
CA PRO A 164 -31.05 14.91 -4.91
C PRO A 164 -32.14 13.85 -4.70
N ALA A 165 -32.85 13.46 -5.77
CA ALA A 165 -33.89 12.43 -5.71
C ALA A 165 -33.35 11.01 -5.53
N SER A 166 -32.04 10.81 -5.70
CA SER A 166 -31.36 9.51 -5.65
C SER A 166 -30.48 9.34 -4.42
N GLN A 167 -30.27 10.39 -3.61
CA GLN A 167 -29.38 10.34 -2.45
C GLN A 167 -29.82 9.31 -1.41
N GLN A 168 -31.12 9.18 -1.14
CA GLN A 168 -31.63 8.17 -0.21
C GLN A 168 -31.31 6.73 -0.69
N VAL A 169 -31.45 6.48 -1.99
CA VAL A 169 -31.12 5.17 -2.57
C VAL A 169 -29.61 4.92 -2.48
N ALA A 170 -28.79 5.95 -2.71
CA ALA A 170 -27.34 5.84 -2.59
C ALA A 170 -26.90 5.50 -1.16
N GLU A 171 -27.55 6.08 -0.15
CA GLU A 171 -27.32 5.73 1.25
C GLU A 171 -27.60 4.25 1.53
N GLU A 172 -28.79 3.77 1.15
CA GLU A 172 -29.22 2.37 1.30
C GLU A 172 -28.36 1.37 0.50
N GLU A 173 -27.65 1.85 -0.53
CA GLU A 173 -26.73 1.05 -1.32
C GLU A 173 -25.30 1.06 -0.78
N TRP A 174 -24.86 2.15 -0.14
CA TRP A 174 -23.50 2.27 0.38
C TRP A 174 -23.34 1.72 1.80
N PHE A 175 -24.30 1.94 2.69
CA PHE A 175 -24.30 1.40 4.05
C PHE A 175 -25.57 0.59 4.28
N ARG A 176 -25.40 -0.69 4.63
CA ARG A 176 -26.52 -1.59 4.94
C ARG A 176 -26.36 -2.18 6.33
N VAL A 177 -27.44 -2.17 7.09
CA VAL A 177 -27.48 -2.76 8.43
C VAL A 177 -27.81 -4.25 8.31
N ASP A 178 -26.99 -5.08 8.92
CA ASP A 178 -27.23 -6.50 9.18
C ASP A 178 -26.96 -6.78 10.68
N GLU A 179 -28.05 -6.80 11.45
CA GLU A 179 -28.06 -6.99 12.90
C GLU A 179 -27.57 -8.38 13.35
N GLU A 180 -27.46 -9.35 12.43
CA GLU A 180 -27.00 -10.71 12.76
C GLU A 180 -25.46 -10.84 12.76
N GLY A 181 -24.75 -9.88 12.17
CA GLY A 181 -23.30 -9.91 12.13
C GLY A 181 -22.64 -9.59 13.47
N ILE A 182 -21.37 -9.96 13.60
CA ILE A 182 -20.51 -9.59 14.74
C ILE A 182 -19.45 -8.61 14.25
N GLY A 183 -19.39 -7.42 14.85
CA GLY A 183 -18.44 -6.39 14.44
C GLY A 183 -17.04 -6.69 14.95
N ASP A 184 -16.04 -6.45 14.10
CA ASP A 184 -14.65 -6.61 14.47
C ASP A 184 -14.25 -5.65 15.58
N THR A 185 -13.24 -6.05 16.34
CA THR A 185 -12.65 -5.19 17.37
C THR A 185 -11.13 -5.24 17.25
N CYS A 186 -10.51 -4.09 17.53
CA CYS A 186 -9.07 -3.93 17.39
C CYS A 186 -8.23 -4.95 18.22
N LEU A 187 -8.82 -5.55 19.27
CA LEU A 187 -8.15 -6.53 20.12
C LEU A 187 -8.29 -8.00 19.64
N GLN A 188 -9.12 -8.28 18.62
CA GLN A 188 -9.33 -9.65 18.11
C GLN A 188 -8.43 -10.00 16.91
N ASN A 189 -7.83 -9.02 16.22
CA ASN A 189 -7.05 -9.23 15.00
C ASN A 189 -5.58 -9.63 15.25
N GLY A 190 -5.40 -10.71 16.03
CA GLY A 190 -4.21 -11.56 15.96
C GLY A 190 -4.42 -12.83 15.15
N GLY A 191 -5.68 -13.15 14.80
CA GLY A 191 -6.05 -14.23 13.90
C GLY A 191 -6.25 -13.71 12.48
N MET A 192 -5.82 -14.48 11.49
CA MET A 192 -6.18 -14.25 10.10
C MET A 192 -7.69 -14.56 9.97
N GLU A 193 -8.52 -13.55 9.71
CA GLU A 193 -9.92 -13.76 9.36
C GLU A 193 -10.02 -14.75 8.19
N PRO A 194 -11.02 -15.66 8.17
CA PRO A 194 -11.22 -16.52 7.02
C PRO A 194 -11.44 -15.69 5.75
N ILE A 195 -10.70 -16.00 4.69
CA ILE A 195 -10.86 -15.34 3.39
C ILE A 195 -12.29 -15.50 2.89
N GLU A 196 -12.96 -14.39 2.61
CA GLU A 196 -14.32 -14.37 2.06
C GLU A 196 -14.33 -14.14 0.54
N VAL A 197 -15.13 -14.93 -0.18
CA VAL A 197 -15.40 -14.68 -1.60
C VAL A 197 -16.43 -13.56 -1.76
N LYS A 198 -15.93 -12.32 -1.94
CA LYS A 198 -16.73 -11.12 -2.21
C LYS A 198 -17.23 -11.06 -3.67
N ASP A 199 -18.32 -10.33 -3.91
CA ASP A 199 -18.92 -10.14 -5.26
C ASP A 199 -17.91 -9.58 -6.27
N ILE A 200 -17.03 -8.68 -5.82
CA ILE A 200 -15.98 -8.11 -6.67
C ILE A 200 -15.02 -9.17 -7.21
N HIS A 201 -14.70 -10.22 -6.43
CA HIS A 201 -13.83 -11.31 -6.89
C HIS A 201 -14.51 -12.07 -8.03
N LEU A 202 -15.81 -12.36 -7.90
CA LEU A 202 -16.58 -13.09 -8.91
C LEU A 202 -16.75 -12.28 -10.20
N LYS A 203 -17.02 -10.98 -10.10
CA LYS A 203 -17.14 -10.07 -11.25
C LYS A 203 -15.80 -9.93 -11.99
N THR A 204 -14.72 -9.74 -11.23
CA THR A 204 -13.35 -9.67 -11.76
C THR A 204 -12.96 -10.95 -12.49
N ALA A 205 -13.23 -12.11 -11.87
CA ALA A 205 -12.95 -13.43 -12.44
C ALA A 205 -13.68 -13.67 -13.77
N ARG A 206 -14.91 -13.15 -13.90
CA ARG A 206 -15.72 -13.24 -15.12
C ARG A 206 -15.36 -12.18 -16.17
N SER A 207 -14.41 -11.29 -15.89
CA SER A 207 -14.09 -10.13 -16.73
C SER A 207 -15.32 -9.24 -16.98
N GLU A 208 -16.20 -9.11 -15.99
CA GLU A 208 -17.31 -8.18 -16.06
C GLU A 208 -16.76 -6.75 -16.11
N GLN A 209 -17.34 -5.92 -16.99
CA GLN A 209 -16.88 -4.54 -17.14
C GLN A 209 -17.22 -3.75 -15.87
N LEU A 210 -16.22 -3.05 -15.33
CA LEU A 210 -16.43 -2.04 -14.29
C LEU A 210 -16.98 -0.80 -14.99
N ASP A 211 -18.13 -0.29 -14.57
CA ASP A 211 -18.75 0.90 -15.14
C ASP A 211 -18.04 2.17 -14.65
N ASP A 212 -16.77 2.29 -15.01
CA ASP A 212 -15.81 3.31 -14.62
C ASP A 212 -15.31 4.10 -15.84
N ASP A 213 -14.69 5.27 -15.62
CA ASP A 213 -14.07 6.08 -16.68
C ASP A 213 -12.79 5.43 -17.26
N TYR A 214 -12.15 4.52 -16.52
CA TYR A 214 -10.92 3.82 -16.88
C TYR A 214 -11.09 2.28 -16.84
N PRO A 215 -12.11 1.72 -17.50
CA PRO A 215 -12.58 0.36 -17.24
C PRO A 215 -11.53 -0.71 -17.59
N GLY A 216 -10.71 -0.46 -18.60
CA GLY A 216 -9.65 -1.39 -19.00
C GLY A 216 -8.48 -1.48 -18.03
N SER A 217 -8.04 -0.35 -17.48
CA SER A 217 -6.95 -0.29 -16.50
C SER A 217 -7.41 -0.86 -15.16
N MET A 218 -8.59 -0.45 -14.70
CA MET A 218 -9.18 -0.91 -13.45
C MET A 218 -9.44 -2.41 -13.46
N LEU A 219 -10.04 -2.96 -14.52
CA LEU A 219 -10.26 -4.40 -14.62
C LEU A 219 -8.93 -5.17 -14.70
N TRP A 220 -7.93 -4.64 -15.39
CA TRP A 220 -6.61 -5.28 -15.44
C TRP A 220 -5.95 -5.35 -14.05
N LEU A 221 -5.97 -4.25 -13.30
CA LEU A 221 -5.43 -4.21 -11.93
C LEU A 221 -6.20 -5.14 -11.00
N ALA A 222 -7.54 -5.16 -11.11
CA ALA A 222 -8.42 -6.09 -10.40
C ALA A 222 -8.03 -7.55 -10.64
N GLN A 223 -7.87 -7.93 -11.91
CA GLN A 223 -7.51 -9.29 -12.29
C GLN A 223 -6.11 -9.68 -11.81
N LEU A 224 -5.17 -8.75 -11.86
CA LEU A 224 -3.81 -8.98 -11.40
C LEU A 224 -3.77 -9.20 -9.88
N GLN A 225 -4.55 -8.41 -9.13
CA GLN A 225 -4.71 -8.58 -7.69
C GLN A 225 -5.41 -9.89 -7.34
N LEU A 226 -6.52 -10.23 -8.01
CA LEU A 226 -7.22 -11.49 -7.78
C LEU A 226 -6.33 -12.70 -8.09
N TYR A 227 -5.57 -12.67 -9.18
CA TYR A 227 -4.64 -13.76 -9.50
C TYR A 227 -3.55 -13.92 -8.44
N ARG A 228 -3.02 -12.80 -7.92
CA ARG A 228 -2.07 -12.81 -6.80
C ARG A 228 -2.66 -13.47 -5.57
N GLU A 229 -3.84 -13.05 -5.17
CA GLU A 229 -4.54 -13.54 -3.99
C GLU A 229 -4.73 -15.07 -4.05
N LEU A 230 -5.14 -15.57 -5.21
CA LEU A 230 -5.32 -17.00 -5.47
C LEU A 230 -4.00 -17.80 -5.51
N ASP A 231 -2.85 -17.16 -5.82
CA ASP A 231 -1.51 -17.82 -5.79
C ASP A 231 -0.91 -17.85 -4.37
N LEU A 232 -1.31 -16.95 -3.48
CA LEU A 232 -0.70 -16.80 -2.15
C LEU A 232 -1.40 -17.58 -1.04
N GLU A 233 -2.71 -17.76 -1.14
CA GLU A 233 -3.53 -18.27 -0.03
C GLU A 233 -4.47 -19.40 -0.47
N GLU A 234 -4.92 -20.21 0.49
CA GLU A 234 -5.95 -21.22 0.22
C GLU A 234 -7.34 -20.56 0.30
N TRP A 235 -8.00 -20.45 -0.86
CA TRP A 235 -9.33 -19.84 -0.95
C TRP A 235 -10.45 -20.86 -0.72
N PRO A 236 -11.63 -20.40 -0.22
CA PRO A 236 -12.83 -21.23 -0.24
C PRO A 236 -13.16 -21.73 -1.65
N ALA A 237 -13.67 -22.97 -1.75
CA ALA A 237 -13.97 -23.60 -3.02
C ALA A 237 -14.94 -22.75 -3.86
N SER A 238 -14.53 -22.40 -5.09
CA SER A 238 -15.32 -21.61 -6.02
C SER A 238 -14.95 -21.96 -7.45
N GLU A 239 -15.87 -22.61 -8.18
CA GLU A 239 -15.67 -23.02 -9.57
C GLU A 239 -15.28 -21.84 -10.48
N VAL A 240 -15.80 -20.65 -10.19
CA VAL A 240 -15.51 -19.42 -10.95
C VAL A 240 -14.07 -18.96 -10.72
N LEU A 241 -13.61 -18.96 -9.47
CA LEU A 241 -12.25 -18.53 -9.13
C LEU A 241 -11.22 -19.57 -9.59
N ASP A 242 -11.52 -20.86 -9.41
CA ASP A 242 -10.69 -21.97 -9.89
C ASP A 242 -10.52 -21.90 -11.41
N SER A 243 -11.62 -21.68 -12.14
CA SER A 243 -11.59 -21.54 -13.60
C SER A 243 -10.80 -20.32 -14.03
N PHE A 244 -10.95 -19.18 -13.34
CA PHE A 244 -10.20 -17.96 -13.61
C PHE A 244 -8.69 -18.18 -13.42
N TYR A 245 -8.28 -18.77 -12.30
CA TYR A 245 -6.89 -19.02 -12.00
C TYR A 245 -6.24 -19.94 -13.05
N LEU A 246 -6.87 -21.09 -13.33
CA LEU A 246 -6.37 -22.06 -14.31
C LEU A 246 -6.34 -21.49 -15.73
N ALA A 247 -7.33 -20.68 -16.11
CA ALA A 247 -7.37 -20.04 -17.43
C ALA A 247 -6.25 -19.01 -17.60
N ASN A 248 -5.81 -18.35 -16.52
CA ASN A 248 -4.82 -17.29 -16.56
C ASN A 248 -3.38 -17.77 -16.31
N ASP A 249 -3.17 -19.00 -15.84
CA ASP A 249 -1.86 -19.55 -15.43
C ASP A 249 -0.78 -19.46 -16.52
N THR A 250 -1.16 -19.52 -17.80
CA THR A 250 -0.23 -19.46 -18.95
C THR A 250 -0.39 -18.20 -19.80
N THR A 251 -1.07 -17.18 -19.27
CA THR A 251 -1.41 -15.96 -20.01
C THR A 251 -0.44 -14.81 -19.72
N LEU A 252 -0.70 -13.66 -20.35
CA LEU A 252 0.03 -12.44 -20.06
C LEU A 252 -0.17 -11.97 -18.61
N LEU A 253 -1.34 -12.24 -18.00
CA LEU A 253 -1.65 -11.85 -16.62
C LEU A 253 -0.70 -12.52 -15.63
N SER A 254 -0.60 -13.85 -15.67
CA SER A 254 0.32 -14.59 -14.81
C SER A 254 1.77 -14.19 -15.08
N ALA A 255 2.14 -13.91 -16.33
CA ALA A 255 3.49 -13.49 -16.66
C ALA A 255 3.88 -12.12 -16.05
N PHE A 256 2.96 -11.14 -16.02
CA PHE A 256 3.17 -9.88 -15.30
C PHE A 256 3.23 -10.09 -13.79
N TYR A 257 2.37 -10.95 -13.24
CA TYR A 257 2.41 -11.31 -11.82
C TYR A 257 3.74 -11.94 -11.43
N GLN A 258 4.26 -12.91 -12.21
CA GLN A 258 5.55 -13.54 -11.93
C GLN A 258 6.72 -12.55 -12.02
N LEU A 259 6.66 -11.57 -12.93
CA LEU A 259 7.64 -10.50 -12.98
C LEU A 259 7.64 -9.66 -11.70
N GLU A 260 6.46 -9.32 -11.18
CA GLU A 260 6.31 -8.60 -9.93
C GLU A 260 6.80 -9.41 -8.72
N LYS A 261 6.33 -10.66 -8.58
CA LYS A 261 6.79 -11.59 -7.55
C LYS A 261 8.32 -11.75 -7.55
N GLY A 262 8.91 -11.80 -8.75
CA GLY A 262 10.35 -11.82 -8.95
C GLY A 262 11.03 -10.53 -8.46
N ARG A 263 10.48 -9.36 -8.81
CA ARG A 263 11.00 -8.06 -8.33
C ARG A 263 10.99 -7.97 -6.81
N ASP A 264 9.90 -8.36 -6.17
CA ASP A 264 9.75 -8.33 -4.70
C ASP A 264 10.75 -9.27 -4.00
N SER A 265 11.23 -10.28 -4.71
CA SER A 265 12.20 -11.26 -4.19
C SER A 265 13.66 -10.83 -4.36
N LEU A 266 13.96 -9.79 -5.15
CA LEU A 266 15.35 -9.37 -5.44
C LEU A 266 16.16 -8.95 -4.20
N TYR A 267 15.47 -8.45 -3.17
CA TYR A 267 16.09 -7.93 -1.95
C TYR A 267 15.77 -8.77 -0.71
N LYS A 268 15.09 -9.92 -0.88
CA LYS A 268 14.82 -10.85 0.21
C LYS A 268 16.02 -11.76 0.42
N LEU A 269 16.57 -11.75 1.62
CA LEU A 269 17.56 -12.75 2.03
C LEU A 269 16.88 -14.10 2.21
N SER A 270 17.56 -15.17 1.81
CA SER A 270 17.10 -16.51 2.11
C SER A 270 17.12 -16.77 3.63
N PRO A 271 16.36 -17.76 4.12
CA PRO A 271 16.40 -18.14 5.54
C PRO A 271 17.80 -18.54 6.01
N VAL A 272 18.61 -19.12 5.12
CA VAL A 272 19.99 -19.54 5.42
C VAL A 272 20.90 -18.31 5.59
N GLU A 273 20.83 -17.36 4.66
CA GLU A 273 21.64 -16.13 4.74
C GLU A 273 21.25 -15.29 5.95
N THR A 274 19.94 -15.17 6.23
CA THR A 274 19.42 -14.50 7.43
C THR A 274 19.94 -15.14 8.72
N ALA A 275 19.85 -16.48 8.83
CA ALA A 275 20.35 -17.20 10.00
C ALA A 275 21.88 -17.06 10.18
N GLN A 276 22.62 -17.03 9.07
CA GLN A 276 24.07 -16.87 9.09
C GLN A 276 24.49 -15.47 9.53
N LEU A 277 23.82 -14.42 9.03
CA LEU A 277 24.04 -13.04 9.49
C LEU A 277 23.71 -12.87 10.98
N GLN A 278 22.61 -13.48 11.45
CA GLN A 278 22.26 -13.45 12.87
C GLN A 278 23.36 -14.12 13.72
N GLN A 279 23.80 -15.32 13.33
CA GLN A 279 24.85 -16.03 14.05
C GLN A 279 26.16 -15.23 14.10
N TRP A 280 26.54 -14.61 12.99
CA TRP A 280 27.74 -13.76 12.92
C TRP A 280 27.58 -12.48 13.73
N GLY A 281 26.40 -11.86 13.77
CA GLY A 281 26.12 -10.73 14.66
C GLY A 281 26.34 -11.08 16.13
N GLU A 282 25.76 -12.19 16.58
CA GLU A 282 25.91 -12.68 17.96
C GLU A 282 27.38 -13.03 18.30
N ALA A 283 28.11 -13.63 17.35
CA ALA A 283 29.52 -13.95 17.53
C ALA A 283 30.39 -12.69 17.60
N LEU A 284 30.12 -11.69 16.76
CA LEU A 284 30.85 -10.42 16.76
C LEU A 284 30.63 -9.66 18.07
N ASP A 285 29.39 -9.59 18.55
CA ASP A 285 29.06 -8.97 19.84
C ASP A 285 29.81 -9.65 21.01
N SER A 286 29.89 -10.98 20.98
CA SER A 286 30.64 -11.74 21.99
C SER A 286 32.14 -11.44 21.93
N LEU A 287 32.73 -11.40 20.74
CA LEU A 287 34.15 -11.06 20.55
C LEU A 287 34.45 -9.64 21.05
N ILE A 288 33.60 -8.67 20.73
CA ILE A 288 33.72 -7.28 21.22
C ILE A 288 33.70 -7.27 22.75
N GLY A 289 32.78 -8.00 23.38
CA GLY A 289 32.72 -8.12 24.85
C GLY A 289 34.03 -8.66 25.45
N PHE A 290 34.59 -9.72 24.88
CA PHE A 290 35.85 -10.28 25.36
C PHE A 290 37.04 -9.36 25.13
N ILE A 291 37.12 -8.68 23.99
CA ILE A 291 38.18 -7.71 23.70
C ILE A 291 38.17 -6.59 24.76
N LEU A 292 36.99 -6.02 25.05
CA LEU A 292 36.83 -4.96 26.05
C LEU A 292 37.22 -5.42 27.47
N GLU A 293 36.91 -6.67 27.81
CA GLU A 293 37.34 -7.27 29.08
C GLU A 293 38.87 -7.37 29.16
N LYS A 294 39.52 -7.86 28.09
CA LYS A 294 40.99 -7.97 28.05
C LYS A 294 41.66 -6.60 28.08
N ASP A 295 41.14 -5.62 27.35
CA ASP A 295 41.61 -4.23 27.37
C ASP A 295 41.55 -3.65 28.79
N SER A 296 40.46 -3.89 29.50
CA SER A 296 40.28 -3.41 30.88
C SER A 296 41.29 -4.03 31.85
N LEU A 297 41.57 -5.33 31.72
CA LEU A 297 42.55 -6.04 32.57
C LEU A 297 44.00 -5.61 32.28
N ILE A 298 44.34 -5.42 31.00
CA ILE A 298 45.64 -4.89 30.59
C ILE A 298 45.84 -3.48 31.16
N ALA A 299 44.83 -2.62 31.06
CA ALA A 299 44.86 -1.27 31.64
C ALA A 299 45.01 -1.28 33.17
N ALA A 300 44.50 -2.31 33.86
CA ALA A 300 44.69 -2.54 35.29
C ALA A 300 46.08 -3.11 35.67
N GLY A 301 46.95 -3.37 34.68
CA GLY A 301 48.32 -3.85 34.90
C GLY A 301 48.48 -5.37 34.93
N VAL A 302 47.46 -6.12 34.51
CA VAL A 302 47.59 -7.58 34.33
C VAL A 302 48.44 -7.86 33.09
N THR A 303 49.50 -8.65 33.23
CA THR A 303 50.47 -8.93 32.14
C THR A 303 50.19 -10.28 31.47
N GLY A 304 50.58 -10.41 30.19
CA GLY A 304 50.49 -11.67 29.44
C GLY A 304 49.13 -11.94 28.78
N LEU A 305 48.29 -10.91 28.64
CA LEU A 305 46.97 -11.00 28.00
C LEU A 305 46.97 -10.50 26.55
N GLU A 306 48.06 -9.87 26.10
CA GLU A 306 48.18 -9.23 24.80
C GLU A 306 47.96 -10.23 23.65
N ASN A 307 48.57 -11.40 23.71
CA ASN A 307 48.38 -12.44 22.68
C ASN A 307 46.93 -12.95 22.61
N ALA A 308 46.23 -13.02 23.75
CA ALA A 308 44.83 -13.46 23.78
C ALA A 308 43.91 -12.38 23.19
N ARG A 309 44.17 -11.11 23.49
CA ARG A 309 43.49 -9.97 22.88
C ARG A 309 43.69 -9.94 21.37
N ASP A 310 44.93 -10.10 20.90
CA ASP A 310 45.25 -10.05 19.47
C ASP A 310 44.59 -11.22 18.72
N SER A 311 44.54 -12.42 19.31
CA SER A 311 43.77 -13.55 18.74
C SER A 311 42.28 -13.24 18.58
N LEU A 312 41.66 -12.55 19.55
CA LEU A 312 40.25 -12.16 19.46
C LEU A 312 40.02 -11.11 18.36
N LEU A 313 40.98 -10.20 18.16
CA LEU A 313 40.95 -9.23 17.06
C LEU A 313 41.05 -9.93 15.70
N ASP A 314 41.92 -10.93 15.58
CA ASP A 314 42.07 -11.74 14.35
C ASP A 314 40.79 -12.54 14.04
N ASP A 315 40.14 -13.10 15.07
CA ASP A 315 38.85 -13.78 14.93
C ASP A 315 37.74 -12.81 14.46
N ALA A 316 37.69 -11.61 15.04
CA ALA A 316 36.73 -10.57 14.64
C ALA A 316 36.98 -10.11 13.19
N ALA A 317 38.24 -9.91 12.80
CA ALA A 317 38.60 -9.56 11.43
C ALA A 317 38.20 -10.67 10.43
N SER A 318 38.38 -11.94 10.81
CA SER A 318 37.98 -13.09 9.98
C SER A 318 36.47 -13.17 9.78
N LEU A 319 35.71 -12.78 10.81
CA LEU A 319 34.25 -12.70 10.74
C LEU A 319 33.79 -11.59 9.79
N CYS A 320 34.38 -10.40 9.86
CA CYS A 320 34.09 -9.31 8.93
C CYS A 320 34.36 -9.71 7.46
N ILE A 321 35.48 -10.39 7.19
CA ILE A 321 35.79 -10.91 5.85
C ILE A 321 34.72 -11.90 5.37
N SER A 322 34.19 -12.73 6.27
CA SER A 322 33.12 -13.67 5.95
C SER A 322 31.80 -12.95 5.62
N MET A 323 31.48 -11.87 6.35
CA MET A 323 30.33 -11.02 6.06
C MET A 323 30.46 -10.32 4.70
N ASP A 324 31.63 -9.75 4.39
CA ASP A 324 31.91 -9.15 3.08
C ASP A 324 31.79 -10.17 1.93
N SER A 325 32.24 -11.41 2.16
CA SER A 325 32.09 -12.49 1.17
C SER A 325 30.63 -12.88 0.96
N LEU A 326 29.81 -12.88 2.02
CA LEU A 326 28.38 -13.15 1.90
C LEU A 326 27.67 -12.03 1.15
N GLU A 327 27.97 -10.77 1.47
CA GLU A 327 27.43 -9.61 0.77
C GLU A 327 27.71 -9.69 -0.73
N ASN A 328 28.96 -9.99 -1.12
CA ASN A 328 29.32 -10.18 -2.53
C ASN A 328 28.54 -11.33 -3.19
N THR A 329 28.30 -12.42 -2.46
CA THR A 329 27.51 -13.57 -2.96
C THR A 329 26.07 -13.18 -3.20
N VAL A 330 25.44 -12.50 -2.23
CA VAL A 330 24.07 -11.97 -2.34
C VAL A 330 23.96 -10.98 -3.50
N LEU A 331 24.93 -10.08 -3.65
CA LEU A 331 24.96 -9.12 -4.74
C LEU A 331 25.03 -9.81 -6.12
N GLN A 332 25.90 -10.80 -6.30
CA GLN A 332 25.99 -11.53 -7.57
C GLN A 332 24.72 -12.35 -7.86
N ALA A 333 24.12 -12.96 -6.84
CA ALA A 333 22.86 -13.66 -6.97
C ALA A 333 21.75 -12.70 -7.42
N ARG A 334 21.68 -11.51 -6.82
CA ARG A 334 20.73 -10.45 -7.21
C ARG A 334 20.93 -10.00 -8.66
N ILE A 335 22.16 -9.70 -9.07
CA ILE A 335 22.47 -9.28 -10.45
C ILE A 335 22.04 -10.36 -11.46
N SER A 336 22.37 -11.63 -11.17
CA SER A 336 21.98 -12.76 -12.02
C SER A 336 20.45 -12.90 -12.14
N PHE A 337 19.75 -12.79 -11.01
CA PHE A 337 18.29 -12.89 -11.00
C PHE A 337 17.62 -11.70 -11.69
N ALA A 338 18.12 -10.48 -11.49
CA ALA A 338 17.68 -9.29 -12.22
C ALA A 338 17.83 -9.46 -13.74
N GLY A 339 18.93 -10.08 -14.21
CA GLY A 339 19.11 -10.42 -15.63
C GLY A 339 18.06 -11.41 -16.15
N THR A 340 17.69 -12.40 -15.33
CA THR A 340 16.60 -13.35 -15.66
C THR A 340 15.26 -12.62 -15.78
N LEU A 341 14.92 -11.76 -14.83
CA LEU A 341 13.67 -10.98 -14.85
C LEU A 341 13.64 -10.00 -16.03
N LEU A 342 14.78 -9.40 -16.37
CA LEU A 342 14.88 -8.51 -17.52
C LEU A 342 14.61 -9.25 -18.85
N ALA A 343 15.13 -10.46 -18.99
CA ALA A 343 14.86 -11.31 -20.15
C ALA A 343 13.37 -11.67 -20.23
N ALA A 344 12.75 -12.05 -19.11
CA ALA A 344 11.31 -12.34 -19.03
C ALA A 344 10.47 -11.10 -19.37
N ASN A 345 10.79 -9.93 -18.80
CA ASN A 345 10.09 -8.67 -19.08
C ASN A 345 10.14 -8.28 -20.57
N SER A 346 11.24 -8.61 -21.25
CA SER A 346 11.43 -8.29 -22.68
C SER A 346 10.56 -9.14 -23.61
N THR A 347 10.05 -10.29 -23.16
CA THR A 347 9.19 -11.16 -23.96
C THR A 347 7.70 -10.92 -23.72
N LEU A 348 7.33 -10.15 -22.69
CA LEU A 348 5.93 -9.81 -22.41
C LEU A 348 5.31 -9.02 -23.56
N GLY A 349 4.05 -9.31 -23.88
CA GLY A 349 3.25 -8.44 -24.73
C GLY A 349 2.79 -7.19 -23.98
N ASP A 350 2.54 -6.10 -24.71
CA ASP A 350 2.04 -4.83 -24.19
C ASP A 350 1.17 -4.14 -25.22
N THR A 351 -0.13 -4.39 -25.15
CA THR A 351 -1.10 -3.75 -26.06
C THR A 351 -1.72 -2.51 -25.44
N ALA A 352 -1.81 -2.46 -24.11
CA ALA A 352 -2.37 -1.32 -23.39
C ALA A 352 -1.26 -0.43 -22.79
N VAL A 353 -1.61 0.84 -22.54
CA VAL A 353 -0.68 1.84 -21.96
C VAL A 353 -0.17 1.39 -20.60
N TYR A 354 -1.04 0.91 -19.71
CA TYR A 354 -0.66 0.42 -18.38
C TYR A 354 0.29 -0.79 -18.42
N GLN A 355 0.15 -1.69 -19.41
CA GLN A 355 1.09 -2.80 -19.62
C GLN A 355 2.45 -2.31 -20.17
N THR A 356 2.42 -1.35 -21.10
CA THR A 356 3.62 -0.74 -21.67
C THR A 356 4.43 -0.02 -20.59
N ASN A 357 3.74 0.75 -19.75
CA ASN A 357 4.35 1.46 -18.63
C ASN A 357 4.97 0.49 -17.62
N GLU A 358 4.27 -0.59 -17.25
CA GLU A 358 4.81 -1.61 -16.34
C GLU A 358 6.09 -2.25 -16.86
N LYS A 359 6.10 -2.63 -18.15
CA LYS A 359 7.30 -3.19 -18.77
C LYS A 359 8.44 -2.20 -18.79
N LEU A 360 8.17 -0.95 -19.16
CA LEU A 360 9.21 0.07 -19.27
C LEU A 360 9.78 0.44 -17.89
N ALA A 361 8.94 0.71 -16.90
CA ALA A 361 9.37 0.98 -15.53
C ALA A 361 10.17 -0.19 -14.94
N SER A 362 9.68 -1.42 -15.10
CA SER A 362 10.39 -2.64 -14.68
C SER A 362 11.73 -2.79 -15.39
N LYS A 363 11.80 -2.54 -16.71
CA LYS A 363 13.05 -2.58 -17.48
C LYS A 363 14.08 -1.60 -16.94
N LEU A 364 13.66 -0.37 -16.62
CA LEU A 364 14.57 0.68 -16.15
C LEU A 364 15.16 0.33 -14.78
N PHE A 365 14.31 -0.14 -13.86
CA PHE A 365 14.75 -0.63 -12.55
C PHE A 365 15.69 -1.83 -12.67
N LEU A 366 15.30 -2.86 -13.43
CA LEU A 366 16.06 -4.11 -13.57
C LEU A 366 17.41 -3.92 -14.27
N ASN A 367 17.54 -2.91 -15.14
CA ASN A 367 18.81 -2.56 -15.79
C ASN A 367 19.72 -1.66 -14.94
N THR A 368 19.20 -1.05 -13.88
CA THR A 368 19.91 0.02 -13.17
C THR A 368 20.04 -0.33 -11.69
N ILE A 369 18.96 -0.15 -10.93
CA ILE A 369 18.95 -0.30 -9.47
C ILE A 369 19.18 -1.75 -9.06
N ALA A 370 18.50 -2.70 -9.73
CA ALA A 370 18.66 -4.12 -9.41
C ALA A 370 20.09 -4.63 -9.67
N GLN A 371 20.82 -3.99 -10.59
CA GLN A 371 22.22 -4.30 -10.90
C GLN A 371 23.22 -3.61 -9.95
N GLY A 372 22.76 -2.88 -8.95
CA GLY A 372 23.61 -2.12 -8.03
C GLY A 372 24.01 -0.73 -8.53
N GLY A 373 23.43 -0.26 -9.64
CA GLY A 373 23.55 1.13 -10.06
C GLY A 373 22.71 2.05 -9.16
N SER A 374 23.13 3.30 -9.01
CA SER A 374 22.44 4.31 -8.19
C SER A 374 21.94 5.52 -9.00
N THR A 375 22.19 5.54 -10.32
CA THR A 375 21.88 6.67 -11.19
C THR A 375 21.31 6.21 -12.52
N PHE A 376 20.32 6.92 -13.02
CA PHE A 376 19.77 6.73 -14.35
C PHE A 376 20.46 7.66 -15.36
N ASP A 377 20.64 7.21 -16.59
CA ASP A 377 21.10 8.08 -17.68
C ASP A 377 19.99 9.04 -18.16
N ALA A 378 20.34 10.03 -18.97
CA ALA A 378 19.40 11.07 -19.41
C ALA A 378 18.17 10.52 -20.15
N GLN A 379 18.32 9.44 -20.94
CA GLN A 379 17.22 8.82 -21.68
C GLN A 379 16.30 8.03 -20.73
N GLN A 380 16.89 7.34 -19.75
CA GLN A 380 16.15 6.65 -18.70
C GLN A 380 15.35 7.63 -17.84
N VAL A 381 15.93 8.78 -17.49
CA VAL A 381 15.25 9.86 -16.74
C VAL A 381 14.06 10.42 -17.53
N GLU A 382 14.23 10.71 -18.82
CA GLU A 382 13.13 11.16 -19.69
C GLU A 382 12.01 10.12 -19.79
N SER A 383 12.39 8.83 -19.88
CA SER A 383 11.43 7.72 -19.92
C SER A 383 10.64 7.61 -18.60
N LEU A 384 11.32 7.74 -17.45
CA LEU A 384 10.65 7.76 -16.14
C LEU A 384 9.71 8.94 -16.00
N LEU A 385 10.15 10.15 -16.39
CA LEU A 385 9.31 11.36 -16.35
C LEU A 385 8.06 11.20 -17.21
N SER A 386 8.20 10.64 -18.42
CA SER A 386 7.07 10.41 -19.34
C SER A 386 6.03 9.43 -18.79
N ILE A 387 6.41 8.49 -17.93
CA ILE A 387 5.46 7.60 -17.24
C ILE A 387 4.89 8.30 -16.00
N ALA A 388 5.77 8.90 -15.20
CA ALA A 388 5.44 9.56 -13.94
C ALA A 388 4.45 10.74 -14.11
N SER A 389 4.46 11.40 -15.27
CA SER A 389 3.54 12.49 -15.60
C SER A 389 2.16 12.05 -16.11
N GLN A 390 1.90 10.74 -16.22
CA GLN A 390 0.58 10.24 -16.62
C GLN A 390 -0.37 10.20 -15.41
N CYS A 391 -1.68 10.16 -15.68
CA CYS A 391 -2.69 9.86 -14.67
C CYS A 391 -2.58 8.37 -14.27
N PRO A 392 -2.48 8.03 -12.97
CA PRO A 392 -2.39 6.64 -12.52
C PRO A 392 -3.57 5.75 -12.96
N LEU A 393 -4.79 6.29 -12.99
CA LEU A 393 -5.98 5.53 -13.39
C LEU A 393 -5.90 5.05 -14.86
N SER A 394 -5.24 5.81 -15.74
CA SER A 394 -5.03 5.42 -17.15
C SER A 394 -3.69 4.71 -17.39
N GLY A 395 -2.63 5.22 -16.76
CA GLY A 395 -1.26 4.74 -16.91
C GLY A 395 -0.93 3.50 -16.07
N GLY A 396 -1.85 3.09 -15.19
CA GLY A 396 -1.71 2.01 -14.22
C GLY A 396 -0.73 2.33 -13.09
N ARG A 397 -0.60 1.40 -12.14
CA ARG A 397 0.30 1.51 -10.98
C ARG A 397 1.78 1.75 -11.34
N ALA A 398 2.20 1.44 -12.57
CA ALA A 398 3.52 1.77 -13.09
C ALA A 398 3.84 3.26 -13.04
N VAL A 399 2.82 4.13 -13.04
CA VAL A 399 2.96 5.57 -12.82
C VAL A 399 3.56 5.86 -11.45
N HIS A 400 3.00 5.28 -10.39
CA HIS A 400 3.53 5.41 -9.02
C HIS A 400 4.94 4.85 -8.92
N TYR A 401 5.18 3.70 -9.54
CA TYR A 401 6.51 3.10 -9.56
C TYR A 401 7.54 4.00 -10.26
N ALA A 402 7.19 4.59 -11.40
CA ALA A 402 8.06 5.51 -12.12
C ALA A 402 8.33 6.78 -11.31
N ARG A 403 7.33 7.31 -10.58
CA ARG A 403 7.51 8.46 -9.66
C ARG A 403 8.52 8.14 -8.56
N SER A 404 8.40 6.97 -7.92
CA SER A 404 9.34 6.52 -6.89
C SER A 404 10.77 6.38 -7.42
N LEU A 405 10.95 5.85 -8.64
CA LEU A 405 12.26 5.77 -9.28
C LEU A 405 12.81 7.15 -9.68
N TYR A 406 11.95 8.04 -10.18
CA TYR A 406 12.33 9.38 -10.61
C TYR A 406 12.78 10.27 -9.44
N GLN A 407 12.22 10.08 -8.25
CA GLN A 407 12.63 10.78 -7.02
C GLN A 407 14.09 10.51 -6.62
N LEU A 408 14.70 9.41 -7.08
CA LEU A 408 16.14 9.18 -6.90
C LEU A 408 17.02 10.17 -7.69
N VAL A 409 16.45 10.86 -8.66
CA VAL A 409 17.15 11.77 -9.58
C VAL A 409 16.74 13.22 -9.37
N ALA A 410 15.46 13.48 -9.09
CA ALA A 410 14.95 14.82 -8.91
C ALA A 410 13.88 14.88 -7.81
N ASP A 411 14.04 15.84 -6.90
CA ASP A 411 13.01 16.20 -5.92
C ASP A 411 11.86 16.89 -6.68
N SER A 412 10.80 16.12 -6.93
CA SER A 412 9.67 16.54 -7.75
C SER A 412 8.37 16.08 -7.11
N THR A 413 7.39 16.97 -7.14
CA THR A 413 6.02 16.69 -6.73
C THR A 413 5.17 16.46 -7.97
N PHE A 414 4.45 15.35 -7.98
CA PHE A 414 3.43 15.06 -8.98
C PHE A 414 2.07 15.36 -8.34
N VAL A 415 1.22 16.06 -9.07
CA VAL A 415 -0.16 16.34 -8.66
C VAL A 415 -1.04 15.38 -9.45
N ASP A 416 -1.81 14.58 -8.73
CA ASP A 416 -2.84 13.69 -9.29
C ASP A 416 -4.18 14.41 -9.41
#